data_AF-A0ABD3L4W2-F1
#
_entry.id   AF-A0ABD3L4W2-F1
#
_cell.length_a   1.000
_cell.length_b   1.000
_cell.length_c   1.000
_cell.angle_alpha   90.00
_cell.angle_beta   90.00
_cell.angle_gamma   90.00
#
_symmetry.space_group_name_H-M   'P 1'
#
loop_
_entity.id
_entity.type
_entity.pdbx_description
1 polymer ?
#
loop_
_entity_poly.entity_id
_entity_poly.type
_entity_poly.pdbx_seq_one_letter_code
_entity_poly.pdbx_strand_id
1 'polypeptide(L)'
;MMNIVILHLGHCPNLTDVQSIEGLVSLRILKLIEIPPLERLFDLSNLKKLNELQLGHYHNLIDVQSNEGLGNLKTLKLIEIPLLKRLPDISNLKKLTKLHLRYCHGLIEIKSFEGLENLMILKMDELP
;
A
#
# COMPACT_ATOMS: atom_id res chain seq x y z
N MET A 1 14.77 19.31 10.79
CA MET A 1 13.65 18.49 10.29
C MET A 1 14.22 17.26 9.61
N MET A 2 13.80 16.06 10.03
CA MET A 2 14.17 14.83 9.33
C MET A 2 13.49 14.81 7.96
N ASN A 3 14.29 14.83 6.90
CA ASN A 3 13.80 14.79 5.51
C ASN A 3 13.86 13.35 4.99
N ILE A 4 13.06 12.46 5.57
CA ILE A 4 13.01 11.07 5.14
C ILE A 4 12.28 11.01 3.80
N VAL A 5 12.96 10.51 2.77
CA VAL A 5 12.43 10.36 1.41
C VAL A 5 12.10 8.90 1.11
N ILE A 6 12.84 7.98 1.72
CA ILE A 6 12.67 6.53 1.56
C ILE A 6 12.63 5.95 2.97
N LEU A 7 11.58 5.19 3.25
CA LEU A 7 11.43 4.42 4.48
C LEU A 7 11.19 2.97 4.11
N HIS A 8 12.05 2.09 4.60
CA HIS A 8 11.89 0.65 4.48
C HIS A 8 11.94 0.08 5.89
N LEU A 9 10.83 -0.51 6.33
CA LEU A 9 10.72 -1.27 7.57
C LEU A 9 10.46 -2.72 7.17
N GLY A 10 11.42 -3.58 7.51
CA GLY A 10 11.45 -4.99 7.15
C GLY A 10 11.83 -5.83 8.36
N HIS A 11 11.11 -6.92 8.65
CA HIS A 11 11.44 -7.85 9.73
C HIS A 11 11.65 -7.16 11.10
N CYS A 12 10.68 -6.33 11.49
CA CYS A 12 10.76 -5.50 12.70
C CYS A 12 9.75 -5.98 13.77
N PRO A 13 9.90 -7.17 14.38
CA PRO A 13 8.85 -7.81 15.18
C PRO A 13 8.48 -7.06 16.46
N ASN A 14 9.33 -6.15 16.92
CA ASN A 14 9.10 -5.34 18.12
C ASN A 14 8.65 -3.89 17.80
N LEU A 15 8.32 -3.59 16.54
CA LEU A 15 7.85 -2.26 16.16
C LEU A 15 6.44 -2.01 16.69
N THR A 16 6.33 -1.21 17.74
CA THR A 16 5.04 -0.96 18.43
C THR A 16 4.27 0.23 17.89
N ASP A 17 4.92 1.14 17.15
CA ASP A 17 4.31 2.36 16.64
C ASP A 17 4.73 2.63 15.19
N VAL A 18 3.73 2.65 14.31
CA VAL A 18 3.85 3.03 12.89
C VAL A 18 3.10 4.32 12.57
N GLN A 19 2.35 4.89 13.52
CA GLN A 19 1.59 6.13 13.32
C GLN A 19 2.52 7.33 13.14
N SER A 20 3.72 7.29 13.71
CA SER A 20 4.75 8.31 13.47
C SER A 20 5.11 8.49 11.97
N ILE A 21 4.83 7.51 11.11
CA ILE A 21 5.07 7.57 9.65
C ILE A 21 4.18 8.63 8.98
N GLU A 22 3.00 8.91 9.52
CA GLU A 22 2.04 9.91 8.98
C GLU A 22 2.66 11.31 8.86
N GLY A 23 3.62 11.64 9.75
CA GLY A 23 4.34 12.91 9.78
C GLY A 23 5.47 13.02 8.74
N LEU A 24 5.81 11.95 8.02
CA LEU A 24 6.91 11.92 7.05
C LEU A 24 6.50 12.51 5.69
N VAL A 25 6.07 13.77 5.67
CA VAL A 25 5.49 14.45 4.49
C VAL A 25 6.42 14.57 3.26
N SER A 26 7.72 14.30 3.43
CA SER A 26 8.69 14.25 2.33
C SER A 26 8.82 12.86 1.68
N LEU A 27 8.14 11.85 2.24
CA LEU A 27 8.30 10.46 1.82
C LEU A 27 7.84 10.25 0.38
N ARG A 28 8.69 9.54 -0.39
CA ARG A 28 8.44 9.16 -1.78
C ARG A 28 8.33 7.65 -1.94
N ILE A 29 8.96 6.87 -1.07
CA ILE A 29 8.92 5.41 -1.10
C ILE A 29 8.66 4.92 0.32
N LEU A 30 7.59 4.15 0.49
CA LEU A 30 7.24 3.47 1.73
C LEU A 30 7.17 1.97 1.47
N LYS A 31 8.01 1.22 2.17
CA LYS A 31 7.99 -0.25 2.16
C LYS A 31 7.82 -0.77 3.58
N LEU A 32 6.73 -1.47 3.83
CA LEU A 32 6.43 -2.11 5.10
C LEU A 32 6.29 -3.61 4.85
N ILE A 33 7.24 -4.38 5.35
CA ILE A 33 7.40 -5.81 5.06
C ILE A 33 7.60 -6.55 6.38
N GLU A 34 6.73 -7.50 6.69
CA GLU A 34 6.88 -8.33 7.90
C GLU A 34 7.12 -7.48 9.17
N ILE A 35 6.28 -6.45 9.33
CA ILE A 35 6.17 -5.71 10.59
C ILE A 35 5.02 -6.30 11.42
N PRO A 36 4.88 -5.93 12.70
CA PRO A 36 3.86 -6.52 13.57
C PRO A 36 2.47 -6.34 12.95
N PRO A 37 1.61 -7.36 13.10
CA PRO A 37 0.36 -7.43 12.38
C PRO A 37 -0.50 -6.20 12.63
N LEU A 38 -0.81 -5.50 11.55
CA LEU A 38 -1.80 -4.44 11.55
C LEU A 38 -3.11 -5.03 11.03
N GLU A 39 -4.20 -4.90 11.77
CA GLU A 39 -5.54 -5.20 11.24
C GLU A 39 -5.97 -4.19 10.18
N ARG A 40 -5.49 -2.94 10.33
CA ARG A 40 -5.75 -1.81 9.43
C ARG A 40 -4.50 -0.97 9.25
N LEU A 41 -4.29 -0.46 8.04
CA LEU A 41 -3.21 0.50 7.77
C LEU A 41 -3.54 1.86 8.40
N PHE A 42 -2.51 2.56 8.87
CA PHE A 42 -2.60 3.95 9.37
C PHE A 42 -2.82 4.96 8.22
N ASP A 43 -3.13 6.21 8.55
CA ASP A 43 -3.57 7.19 7.54
C ASP A 43 -2.39 7.70 6.68
N LEU A 44 -2.41 7.41 5.39
CA LEU A 44 -1.38 7.85 4.45
C LEU A 44 -1.73 9.18 3.75
N SER A 45 -2.83 9.85 4.12
CA SER A 45 -3.34 11.05 3.43
C SER A 45 -2.39 12.23 3.41
N ASN A 46 -1.52 12.32 4.42
CA ASN A 46 -0.49 13.35 4.52
C ASN A 46 0.74 13.07 3.63
N LEU A 47 0.91 11.85 3.13
CA LEU A 47 2.05 11.43 2.31
C LEU A 47 1.86 11.82 0.83
N LYS A 48 1.54 13.08 0.57
CA LYS A 48 1.18 13.60 -0.77
C LYS A 48 2.29 13.47 -1.82
N LYS A 49 3.54 13.19 -1.41
CA LYS A 49 4.69 12.98 -2.30
C LYS A 49 5.00 11.50 -2.57
N LEU A 50 4.20 10.59 -2.00
CA LEU A 50 4.43 9.16 -2.12
C LEU A 50 4.26 8.71 -3.57
N ASN A 51 5.31 8.07 -4.10
CA ASN A 51 5.35 7.53 -5.46
C ASN A 51 5.27 6.00 -5.47
N GLU A 52 5.80 5.34 -4.43
CA GLU A 52 5.77 3.88 -4.29
C GLU A 52 5.31 3.49 -2.89
N LEU A 53 4.32 2.60 -2.85
CA LEU A 53 3.84 1.93 -1.65
C LEU A 53 3.96 0.42 -1.86
N GLN A 54 4.65 -0.25 -0.93
CA GLN A 54 4.72 -1.71 -0.87
C GLN A 54 4.35 -2.19 0.52
N LEU A 55 3.34 -3.06 0.59
CA LEU A 55 2.94 -3.78 1.78
C LEU A 55 3.19 -5.28 1.55
N GLY A 56 3.88 -5.93 2.50
CA GLY A 56 4.34 -7.30 2.37
C GLY A 56 4.17 -8.13 3.65
N HIS A 57 3.75 -9.38 3.52
CA HIS A 57 3.65 -10.37 4.61
C HIS A 57 2.77 -9.93 5.79
N TYR A 58 1.60 -9.37 5.47
CA TYR A 58 0.62 -8.94 6.48
C TYR A 58 -0.47 -10.00 6.66
N HIS A 59 -0.29 -10.83 7.69
CA HIS A 59 -1.18 -11.97 7.95
C HIS A 59 -2.53 -11.58 8.57
N ASN A 60 -2.66 -10.39 9.16
CA ASN A 60 -3.89 -9.92 9.81
C ASN A 60 -4.56 -8.72 9.10
N LEU A 61 -3.95 -8.20 8.03
CA LEU A 61 -4.48 -7.02 7.34
C LEU A 61 -5.68 -7.41 6.49
N ILE A 62 -6.86 -6.96 6.91
CA ILE A 62 -8.12 -7.26 6.24
C ILE A 62 -8.54 -6.18 5.24
N ASP A 63 -8.00 -4.98 5.40
CA ASP A 63 -8.40 -3.79 4.67
C ASP A 63 -7.23 -2.79 4.56
N VAL A 64 -7.05 -2.23 3.37
CA VAL A 64 -6.16 -1.08 3.13
C VAL A 64 -7.08 0.13 3.07
N GLN A 65 -6.99 1.03 4.07
CA GLN A 65 -7.87 2.20 4.19
C GLN A 65 -7.82 3.14 2.96
N SER A 66 -8.74 4.11 2.94
CA SER A 66 -8.88 5.11 1.86
C SER A 66 -7.52 5.65 1.40
N ASN A 67 -7.33 5.67 0.09
CA ASN A 67 -6.13 6.19 -0.57
C ASN A 67 -6.25 7.69 -0.88
N GLU A 68 -7.14 8.40 -0.18
CA GLU A 68 -7.20 9.85 -0.19
C GLU A 68 -5.81 10.44 0.06
N GLY A 69 -5.40 11.41 -0.77
CA GLY A 69 -4.07 12.02 -0.68
C GLY A 69 -2.95 11.29 -1.44
N LEU A 70 -3.16 10.05 -1.91
CA LEU A 70 -2.16 9.28 -2.67
C LEU A 70 -2.17 9.55 -4.18
N GLY A 71 -2.68 10.69 -4.64
CA GLY A 71 -2.80 11.01 -6.08
C GLY A 71 -1.47 11.09 -6.87
N ASN A 72 -0.32 11.04 -6.19
CA ASN A 72 1.00 10.95 -6.81
C ASN A 72 1.56 9.52 -6.92
N LEU A 73 0.85 8.52 -6.40
CA LEU A 73 1.31 7.14 -6.38
C LEU A 73 1.45 6.60 -7.81
N LYS A 74 2.63 6.06 -8.11
CA LYS A 74 2.98 5.46 -9.41
C LYS A 74 3.07 3.94 -9.34
N THR A 75 3.33 3.39 -8.15
CA THR A 75 3.50 1.96 -7.94
C THR A 75 2.83 1.55 -6.63
N LEU A 76 1.91 0.60 -6.73
CA LEU A 76 1.28 -0.07 -5.60
C LEU A 76 1.59 -1.57 -5.67
N LYS A 77 2.13 -2.10 -4.58
CA LYS A 77 2.42 -3.54 -4.43
C LYS A 77 1.81 -4.05 -3.14
N LEU A 78 0.92 -5.02 -3.26
CA LEU A 78 0.35 -5.77 -2.14
C LEU A 78 0.78 -7.23 -2.31
N ILE A 79 1.60 -7.73 -1.39
CA ILE A 79 2.27 -9.02 -1.50
C ILE A 79 2.03 -9.82 -0.22
N GLU A 80 1.58 -11.06 -0.33
CA GLU A 80 1.35 -11.97 0.81
C GLU A 80 0.49 -11.32 1.89
N ILE A 81 -0.72 -10.92 1.49
CA ILE A 81 -1.74 -10.34 2.39
C ILE A 81 -2.96 -11.27 2.36
N PRO A 82 -2.87 -12.47 2.98
CA PRO A 82 -3.83 -13.55 2.77
C PRO A 82 -5.25 -13.23 3.26
N LEU A 83 -5.42 -12.27 4.19
CA LEU A 83 -6.73 -11.88 4.70
C LEU A 83 -7.33 -10.63 4.05
N LEU A 84 -6.65 -10.01 3.08
CA LEU A 84 -7.16 -8.84 2.36
C LEU A 84 -8.37 -9.25 1.53
N LYS A 85 -9.57 -8.83 1.90
CA LYS A 85 -10.81 -9.25 1.22
C LYS A 85 -11.12 -8.44 -0.02
N ARG A 86 -10.74 -7.16 -0.01
CA ARG A 86 -11.12 -6.18 -1.02
C ARG A 86 -9.93 -5.29 -1.34
N LEU A 87 -9.76 -4.94 -2.60
CA LEU A 87 -8.84 -3.87 -2.98
C LEU A 87 -9.50 -2.53 -2.63
N PRO A 88 -8.78 -1.56 -2.00
CA PRO A 88 -9.30 -0.21 -1.84
C PRO A 88 -9.69 0.38 -3.20
N ASP A 89 -10.62 1.32 -3.17
CA ASP A 89 -11.00 2.05 -4.37
C ASP A 89 -9.79 2.83 -4.89
N ILE A 90 -9.22 2.43 -6.02
CA ILE A 90 -8.03 3.04 -6.60
C ILE A 90 -8.33 3.99 -7.76
N SER A 91 -9.59 4.31 -8.03
CA SER A 91 -10.02 5.18 -9.14
C SER A 91 -9.39 6.58 -9.13
N ASN A 92 -9.02 7.10 -7.95
CA ASN A 92 -8.35 8.39 -7.78
C ASN A 92 -6.84 8.36 -8.06
N LEU A 93 -6.22 7.18 -8.22
CA LEU A 93 -4.78 7.02 -8.44
C LEU A 93 -4.41 7.23 -9.91
N LYS A 94 -4.75 8.40 -10.46
CA LYS A 94 -4.60 8.72 -11.90
C LYS A 94 -3.16 8.60 -12.42
N LYS A 95 -2.15 8.68 -11.55
CA LYS A 95 -0.72 8.54 -11.90
C LYS A 95 -0.18 7.12 -11.71
N LEU A 96 -1.02 6.16 -11.31
CA LEU A 96 -0.60 4.79 -11.09
C LEU A 96 -0.19 4.16 -12.42
N THR A 97 1.05 3.69 -12.48
CA THR A 97 1.61 3.02 -13.67
C THR A 97 1.80 1.53 -13.45
N LYS A 98 1.89 1.08 -12.19
CA LYS A 98 2.14 -0.31 -11.82
C LYS A 98 1.27 -0.71 -10.63
N LEU A 99 0.50 -1.78 -10.81
CA LEU A 99 -0.26 -2.45 -9.76
C LEU A 99 0.15 -3.92 -9.71
N HIS A 100 0.74 -4.35 -8.59
CA HIS A 100 1.06 -5.75 -8.36
C HIS A 100 0.29 -6.28 -7.15
N LEU A 101 -0.46 -7.36 -7.38
CA LEU A 101 -1.19 -8.12 -6.36
C LEU A 101 -0.66 -9.54 -6.41
N ARG A 102 -0.06 -10.02 -5.31
CA ARG A 102 0.55 -11.35 -5.28
C ARG A 102 0.30 -12.07 -3.96
N TYR A 103 -0.12 -13.34 -4.01
CA TYR A 103 -0.40 -14.15 -2.81
C TYR A 103 -1.43 -13.49 -1.88
N CYS A 104 -2.44 -12.83 -2.45
CA CYS A 104 -3.56 -12.24 -1.70
C CYS A 104 -4.76 -13.19 -1.78
N HIS A 105 -4.64 -14.40 -1.21
CA HIS A 105 -5.64 -15.48 -1.36
C HIS A 105 -7.03 -15.14 -0.82
N GLY A 106 -7.19 -14.12 0.00
CA GLY A 106 -8.48 -13.64 0.49
C GLY A 106 -9.17 -12.64 -0.44
N LEU A 107 -8.50 -12.16 -1.49
CA LEU A 107 -8.95 -11.03 -2.31
C LEU A 107 -10.04 -11.44 -3.30
N ILE A 108 -11.28 -11.40 -2.85
CA ILE A 108 -12.47 -11.81 -3.62
C ILE A 108 -13.15 -10.65 -4.36
N GLU A 109 -12.79 -9.41 -4.03
CA GLU A 109 -13.41 -8.22 -4.64
C GLU A 109 -12.34 -7.22 -5.11
N ILE A 110 -12.35 -6.97 -6.42
CA ILE A 110 -11.56 -5.93 -7.07
C ILE A 110 -12.54 -5.02 -7.81
N LYS A 111 -12.62 -3.75 -7.39
CA LYS A 111 -13.42 -2.74 -8.10
C LYS A 111 -12.85 -2.47 -9.50
N SER A 112 -13.67 -1.85 -10.35
CA SER A 112 -13.26 -1.39 -11.68
C SER A 112 -11.96 -0.57 -11.65
N PHE A 113 -11.14 -0.74 -12.67
CA PHE A 113 -9.94 0.07 -12.91
C PHE A 113 -10.24 1.40 -13.62
N GLU A 114 -11.50 1.80 -13.66
CA GLU A 114 -11.93 3.09 -14.19
C GLU A 114 -11.16 4.25 -13.52
N GLY A 115 -10.66 5.19 -14.32
CA GLY A 115 -9.82 6.30 -13.87
C GLY A 115 -8.31 6.01 -13.83
N LEU A 116 -7.88 4.75 -13.98
CA LEU A 116 -6.45 4.37 -14.04
C LEU A 116 -5.85 4.53 -15.45
N GLU A 117 -5.98 5.72 -16.03
CA GLU A 117 -5.60 6.02 -17.43
C GLU A 117 -4.12 5.78 -17.76
N ASN A 118 -3.24 5.76 -16.75
CA ASN A 118 -1.79 5.61 -16.91
C ASN A 118 -1.27 4.20 -16.53
N LEU A 119 -2.15 3.25 -16.24
CA LEU A 119 -1.73 1.91 -15.81
C LEU A 119 -1.08 1.15 -16.95
N MET A 120 0.20 0.82 -16.80
CA MET A 120 1.00 0.12 -17.82
C MET A 120 1.31 -1.33 -17.43
N ILE A 121 1.40 -1.61 -16.13
CA ILE A 121 1.75 -2.93 -15.61
C ILE A 121 0.69 -3.34 -14.58
N LEU A 122 -0.04 -4.39 -14.92
CA LEU A 122 -0.95 -5.08 -14.03
C LEU A 122 -0.43 -6.50 -13.83
N LYS A 123 -0.10 -6.85 -12.60
CA LYS A 123 0.29 -8.22 -12.22
C LYS A 123 -0.64 -8.74 -11.14
N MET A 124 -1.20 -9.90 -11.38
CA MET A 124 -2.13 -10.60 -10.50
C MET A 124 -1.72 -12.06 -10.49
N ASP A 125 -1.04 -12.47 -9.43
CA ASP A 125 -0.52 -13.83 -9.29
C ASP A 125 -1.03 -14.39 -7.95
N GLU A 126 -1.53 -15.62 -7.93
CA GLU A 126 -1.89 -16.31 -6.69
C GLU A 126 -2.98 -15.54 -5.91
N LEU A 127 -4.07 -15.24 -6.62
CA LEU A 127 -5.34 -14.71 -6.11
C LEU A 127 -6.37 -15.86 -6.03
N PRO A 128 -7.45 -15.74 -5.24
CA PRO A 128 -8.47 -16.81 -5.16
C PRO A 128 -9.19 -17.11 -6.48
#